data_AF-A0A9X8DNX7-F1
#
_entry.id   AF-A0A9X8DNX7-F1
#
_cell.length_a   1.000
_cell.length_b   1.000
_cell.length_c   1.000
_cell.angle_alpha   90.00
_cell.angle_beta   90.00
_cell.angle_gamma   90.00
#
_symmetry.space_group_name_H-M   'P 1'
#
loop_
_entity.id
_entity.type
_entity.pdbx_description
1 polymer ?
#
loop_
_entity_poly.entity_id
_entity_poly.type
_entity_poly.pdbx_seq_one_letter_code
_entity_poly.pdbx_strand_id
1 'polypeptide(L)'
;MNCMFRSSTFESCTTQYGTLDKRMGFKTSVRLLSIRCGNKTPNSYVYTCINLAVYSLEKGFRVWGSDMNKDTTPLEAGLHRFLKLDKATPFVGQRALQQVHYSFLQPLDAWGNEAVWCNGSVVGFTTSGGYGHTVRKSIALAYVPPELAVEGHQVDVELVGHMYKATVHLEPFMETQLMRKLKQAET
;
A
#
# COMPACT_ATOMS: atom_id res chain seq x y z
N MET A 1 -12.40 35.33 54.87
CA MET A 1 -12.55 33.89 55.16
C MET A 1 -13.13 33.20 53.92
N ASN A 2 -12.41 32.20 53.42
CA ASN A 2 -12.82 31.08 52.53
C ASN A 2 -14.31 30.67 52.61
N CYS A 3 -14.99 30.03 51.64
CA CYS A 3 -14.71 29.47 50.30
C CYS A 3 -16.04 28.83 49.78
N MET A 4 -16.07 28.44 48.49
CA MET A 4 -16.75 27.25 47.89
C MET A 4 -18.04 27.34 47.03
N PHE A 5 -17.82 27.01 45.74
CA PHE A 5 -18.43 25.96 44.87
C PHE A 5 -19.77 26.10 44.10
N ARG A 6 -19.63 26.04 42.74
CA ARG A 6 -20.34 25.25 41.67
C ARG A 6 -21.87 25.37 41.52
N SER A 7 -22.52 25.17 40.35
CA SER A 7 -22.17 24.74 38.98
C SER A 7 -23.35 25.00 38.01
N SER A 8 -23.02 24.99 36.71
CA SER A 8 -23.83 24.55 35.54
C SER A 8 -25.06 25.37 35.11
N THR A 9 -24.86 26.21 34.08
CA THR A 9 -25.89 26.53 33.07
C THR A 9 -25.64 25.69 31.82
N PHE A 10 -26.71 25.05 31.34
CA PHE A 10 -26.76 24.25 30.11
C PHE A 10 -27.44 25.16 29.07
N GLU A 11 -26.68 25.76 28.16
CA GLU A 11 -27.26 26.54 27.05
C GLU A 11 -27.31 25.70 25.76
N SER A 12 -28.53 25.63 25.23
CA SER A 12 -28.94 25.03 23.99
C SER A 12 -28.30 25.72 22.78
N CYS A 13 -27.66 24.97 21.88
CA CYS A 13 -27.37 25.44 20.53
C CYS A 13 -28.26 24.71 19.53
N THR A 14 -29.43 25.31 19.27
CA THR A 14 -30.35 24.95 18.20
C THR A 14 -29.69 25.33 16.87
N THR A 15 -29.28 24.34 16.07
CA THR A 15 -28.92 24.59 14.66
C THR A 15 -30.14 24.35 13.80
N GLN A 16 -30.55 25.37 13.06
CA GLN A 16 -31.72 25.43 12.20
C GLN A 16 -31.66 24.33 11.11
N TYR A 17 -32.74 23.58 10.98
CA TYR A 17 -32.97 22.67 9.86
C TYR A 17 -33.51 23.46 8.66
N GLY A 18 -32.74 23.52 7.58
CA GLY A 18 -33.25 23.92 6.27
C GLY A 18 -34.06 22.79 5.65
N THR A 19 -35.33 23.06 5.40
CA THR A 19 -36.26 22.17 4.67
C THR A 19 -35.92 22.22 3.18
N LEU A 20 -35.54 21.09 2.58
CA LEU A 20 -35.58 20.92 1.13
C LEU A 20 -36.26 19.60 0.78
N ASP A 21 -37.22 19.77 -0.13
CA ASP A 21 -38.36 18.91 -0.42
C ASP A 21 -37.97 17.59 -1.11
N LYS A 22 -38.85 16.61 -0.91
CA LYS A 22 -38.79 15.21 -1.28
C LYS A 22 -38.96 15.05 -2.79
N ARG A 23 -38.06 14.30 -3.44
CA ARG A 23 -38.41 13.30 -4.48
C ARG A 23 -37.17 12.47 -4.87
N MET A 24 -37.36 11.14 -4.83
CA MET A 24 -36.49 10.08 -5.37
C MET A 24 -35.33 9.57 -4.49
N GLY A 25 -35.72 8.89 -3.41
CA GLY A 25 -35.33 7.53 -3.03
C GLY A 25 -33.98 6.94 -3.46
N PHE A 26 -32.93 7.17 -2.66
CA PHE A 26 -31.97 6.14 -2.21
C PHE A 26 -31.35 6.64 -0.89
N LYS A 27 -31.87 6.17 0.25
CA LYS A 27 -31.30 6.46 1.58
C LYS A 27 -30.28 5.36 1.94
N THR A 28 -29.10 5.36 1.33
CA THR A 28 -27.93 4.77 1.98
C THR A 28 -27.44 5.78 3.00
N SER A 29 -28.03 5.77 4.19
CA SER A 29 -27.40 6.43 5.34
C SER A 29 -26.15 5.61 5.68
N VAL A 30 -24.99 6.05 5.21
CA VAL A 30 -23.72 5.63 5.79
C VAL A 30 -23.73 6.16 7.23
N ARG A 31 -24.21 5.33 8.16
CA ARG A 31 -24.01 5.60 9.58
C ARG A 31 -22.53 5.36 9.83
N LEU A 32 -21.76 6.45 9.82
CA LEU A 32 -20.42 6.47 10.36
C LEU A 32 -20.55 6.13 11.85
N LEU A 33 -20.42 4.85 12.19
CA LEU A 33 -20.38 4.41 13.57
C LEU A 33 -19.04 4.89 14.12
N SER A 34 -19.02 6.14 14.59
CA SER A 34 -17.91 6.69 15.35
C SER A 34 -17.83 5.90 16.65
N ILE A 35 -16.99 4.88 16.65
CA ILE A 35 -16.51 4.27 17.89
C ILE A 35 -15.72 5.38 18.58
N ARG A 36 -16.29 5.99 19.62
CA ARG A 36 -15.55 6.85 20.55
C ARG A 36 -14.50 5.97 21.23
N CYS A 37 -13.31 5.91 20.65
CA CYS A 37 -12.12 5.50 21.38
C CYS A 37 -11.90 6.56 22.46
N GLY A 38 -12.05 6.15 23.72
CA GLY A 38 -11.85 7.02 24.86
C GLY A 38 -10.47 7.68 24.83
N ASN A 39 -10.47 8.99 25.06
CA ASN A 39 -9.35 9.84 25.50
C ASN A 39 -7.93 9.31 25.28
N LYS A 40 -7.30 9.76 24.18
CA LYS A 40 -5.99 10.47 24.13
C LYS A 40 -5.39 10.34 22.73
N THR A 41 -5.63 11.35 21.89
CA THR A 41 -4.69 11.94 20.91
C THR A 41 -5.48 12.93 20.05
N PRO A 42 -5.05 14.20 19.93
CA PRO A 42 -5.59 15.08 18.89
C PRO A 42 -4.96 14.64 17.56
N ASN A 43 -5.74 14.62 16.47
CA ASN A 43 -5.34 14.28 15.10
C ASN A 43 -5.57 12.82 14.64
N SER A 44 -6.76 12.27 14.87
CA SER A 44 -7.28 11.18 14.04
C SER A 44 -7.76 11.73 12.70
N TYR A 45 -6.82 12.16 11.85
CA TYR A 45 -7.16 12.64 10.51
C TYR A 45 -7.57 11.48 9.59
N VAL A 46 -8.69 11.69 8.90
CA VAL A 46 -9.16 10.89 7.78
C VAL A 46 -8.22 11.10 6.60
N TYR A 47 -7.09 10.40 6.58
CA TYR A 47 -6.19 10.24 5.42
C TYR A 47 -5.94 8.75 5.12
N THR A 48 -6.90 7.90 5.48
CA THR A 48 -6.63 6.50 5.76
C THR A 48 -6.26 5.68 4.52
N CYS A 49 -6.86 5.95 3.35
CA CYS A 49 -6.71 5.05 2.20
C CYS A 49 -5.37 5.21 1.47
N ILE A 50 -4.97 6.44 1.13
CA ILE A 50 -3.71 6.70 0.39
C ILE A 50 -2.51 6.34 1.27
N ASN A 51 -2.54 6.74 2.55
CA ASN A 51 -1.47 6.37 3.48
C ASN A 51 -1.39 4.87 3.70
N LEU A 52 -2.52 4.16 3.74
CA LEU A 52 -2.51 2.71 3.90
C LEU A 52 -1.88 2.02 2.68
N ALA A 53 -2.15 2.49 1.45
CA ALA A 53 -1.56 1.95 0.24
C ALA A 53 -0.03 2.11 0.25
N VAL A 54 0.45 3.33 0.50
CA VAL A 54 1.89 3.62 0.58
C VAL A 54 2.57 2.84 1.70
N TYR A 55 1.95 2.76 2.89
CA TYR A 55 2.52 2.03 4.01
C TYR A 55 2.57 0.50 3.80
N SER A 56 1.68 0.00 2.94
CA SER A 56 1.70 -1.39 2.49
C SER A 56 2.81 -1.63 1.48
N LEU A 57 3.04 -0.68 0.55
CA LEU A 57 4.16 -0.71 -0.40
C LEU A 57 5.52 -0.65 0.31
N GLU A 58 5.68 0.21 1.33
CA GLU A 58 6.91 0.29 2.14
C GLU A 58 7.28 -1.09 2.74
N LYS A 59 6.27 -1.90 3.09
CA LYS A 59 6.45 -3.27 3.63
C LYS A 59 6.49 -4.36 2.58
N GLY A 60 6.31 -4.01 1.31
CA GLY A 60 6.22 -4.93 0.20
C GLY A 60 4.99 -5.84 0.22
N PHE A 61 3.85 -5.36 0.73
CA PHE A 61 2.59 -6.05 0.50
C PHE A 61 2.09 -5.76 -0.91
N ARG A 62 1.59 -6.81 -1.57
CA ARG A 62 1.01 -6.74 -2.91
C ARG A 62 -0.50 -6.60 -2.82
N VAL A 63 -1.07 -5.84 -3.74
CA VAL A 63 -2.51 -5.60 -3.85
C VAL A 63 -3.09 -6.39 -5.02
N TRP A 64 -4.13 -7.17 -4.77
CA TRP A 64 -4.86 -7.86 -5.82
C TRP A 64 -5.60 -6.86 -6.72
N GLY A 65 -5.51 -7.07 -8.03
CA GLY A 65 -6.03 -6.18 -9.07
C GLY A 65 -5.02 -5.15 -9.58
N SER A 66 -3.93 -4.89 -8.83
CA SER A 66 -2.84 -4.00 -9.25
C SER A 66 -1.55 -4.79 -9.46
N ASP A 67 -0.99 -5.33 -8.37
CA ASP A 67 0.30 -6.03 -8.40
C ASP A 67 0.14 -7.50 -8.82
N MET A 68 -1.03 -8.09 -8.55
CA MET A 68 -1.35 -9.46 -8.93
C MET A 68 -2.76 -9.54 -9.51
N ASN A 69 -2.91 -10.29 -10.60
CA ASN A 69 -4.19 -10.51 -11.27
C ASN A 69 -4.24 -11.98 -11.78
N LYS A 70 -5.13 -12.26 -12.75
CA LYS A 70 -5.21 -13.59 -13.37
C LYS A 70 -4.09 -13.85 -14.39
N ASP A 71 -3.43 -12.78 -14.84
CA ASP A 71 -2.41 -12.80 -15.89
C ASP A 71 -1.02 -13.08 -15.30
N THR A 72 -0.81 -12.70 -14.03
CA THR A 72 0.44 -12.92 -13.29
C THR A 72 0.38 -14.19 -12.46
N THR A 73 1.39 -15.06 -12.53
CA THR A 73 1.45 -16.21 -11.62
C THR A 73 1.97 -15.80 -10.23
N PRO A 74 1.59 -16.51 -9.15
CA PRO A 74 2.03 -16.17 -7.79
C PRO A 74 3.55 -16.23 -7.60
N LEU A 75 4.26 -17.00 -8.43
CA LEU A 75 5.72 -17.01 -8.42
C LEU A 75 6.29 -15.70 -8.97
N GLU A 76 5.73 -15.19 -10.07
CA GLU A 76 6.15 -13.92 -10.69
C GLU A 76 5.85 -12.72 -9.79
N ALA A 77 4.77 -12.77 -9.00
CA ALA A 77 4.45 -11.72 -8.02
C ALA A 77 5.35 -11.76 -6.75
N GLY A 78 6.29 -12.71 -6.68
CA GLY A 78 7.17 -12.91 -5.52
C GLY A 78 6.47 -13.51 -4.30
N LEU A 79 5.33 -14.19 -4.46
CA LEU A 79 4.55 -14.80 -3.37
C LEU A 79 4.97 -16.23 -3.03
N HIS A 80 6.18 -16.63 -3.44
CA HIS A 80 6.75 -17.95 -3.20
C HIS A 80 6.64 -18.40 -1.73
N ARG A 81 6.81 -17.49 -0.76
CA ARG A 81 6.67 -17.76 0.69
C ARG A 81 5.29 -18.30 1.08
N PHE A 82 4.25 -17.97 0.34
CA PHE A 82 2.88 -18.41 0.60
C PHE A 82 2.50 -19.69 -0.15
N LEU A 83 3.36 -20.17 -1.06
CA LEU A 83 3.12 -21.36 -1.85
C LEU A 83 3.79 -22.57 -1.20
N LYS A 84 2.98 -23.58 -0.88
CA LYS A 84 3.48 -24.90 -0.49
C LYS A 84 3.41 -25.86 -1.68
N LEU A 85 4.48 -25.89 -2.47
CA LEU A 85 4.57 -26.75 -3.66
C LEU A 85 4.58 -28.24 -3.29
N ASP A 86 5.17 -28.59 -2.13
CA ASP A 86 5.29 -29.97 -1.63
C ASP A 86 4.06 -30.45 -0.84
N LYS A 87 2.88 -29.89 -1.13
CA LYS A 87 1.66 -30.33 -0.47
C LYS A 87 1.25 -31.72 -0.96
N ALA A 88 0.95 -32.63 -0.03
CA ALA A 88 0.55 -34.00 -0.34
C ALA A 88 -0.71 -34.08 -1.22
N THR A 89 -1.63 -33.13 -1.08
CA THR A 89 -2.81 -33.02 -1.95
C THR A 89 -2.56 -32.01 -3.06
N PRO A 90 -2.78 -32.40 -4.34
CA PRO A 90 -2.57 -31.50 -5.46
C PRO A 90 -3.59 -30.36 -5.43
N PHE A 91 -3.16 -29.17 -5.83
CA PHE A 91 -4.02 -27.99 -5.94
C PHE A 91 -4.11 -27.48 -7.37
N VAL A 92 -5.16 -26.71 -7.66
CA VAL A 92 -5.42 -26.16 -8.99
C VAL A 92 -4.26 -25.24 -9.40
N GLY A 93 -3.68 -25.49 -10.57
CA GLY A 93 -2.57 -24.70 -11.12
C GLY A 93 -1.17 -25.14 -10.68
N GLN A 94 -1.03 -26.14 -9.79
CA GLN A 94 0.28 -26.59 -9.27
C GLN A 94 1.29 -26.98 -10.36
N ARG A 95 0.83 -27.61 -11.45
CA ARG A 95 1.70 -28.01 -12.58
C ARG A 95 2.07 -26.88 -13.54
N ALA A 96 1.34 -25.77 -13.50
CA ALA A 96 1.49 -24.64 -14.43
C ALA A 96 2.40 -23.53 -13.89
N LEU A 97 2.89 -23.65 -12.65
CA LEU A 97 3.74 -22.66 -12.02
C LEU A 97 5.14 -22.68 -12.63
N GLN A 98 5.50 -21.62 -13.37
CA GLN A 98 6.85 -21.38 -13.88
C GLN A 98 7.57 -20.32 -13.02
N GLN A 99 8.90 -20.39 -12.91
CA GLN A 99 9.68 -19.42 -12.15
C GLN A 99 9.90 -18.14 -12.97
N VAL A 100 9.33 -17.03 -12.53
CA VAL A 100 9.63 -15.67 -13.00
C VAL A 100 9.83 -14.79 -11.77
N HIS A 101 10.63 -13.72 -11.87
CA HIS A 101 11.09 -12.91 -10.73
C HIS A 101 10.42 -11.53 -10.67
N TYR A 102 10.24 -11.02 -9.45
CA TYR A 102 9.67 -9.71 -9.15
C TYR A 102 10.73 -8.78 -8.57
N SER A 103 10.62 -7.46 -8.73
CA SER A 103 11.54 -6.53 -8.08
C SER A 103 10.89 -5.24 -7.62
N PHE A 104 11.44 -4.64 -6.57
CA PHE A 104 11.11 -3.30 -6.13
C PHE A 104 11.94 -2.30 -6.92
N LEU A 105 11.35 -1.19 -7.33
CA LEU A 105 12.06 -0.07 -7.95
C LEU A 105 11.96 1.16 -7.03
N GLN A 106 13.00 1.99 -7.06
CA GLN A 106 12.98 3.30 -6.43
C GLN A 106 12.96 4.42 -7.51
N PRO A 107 11.85 4.63 -8.26
CA PRO A 107 11.73 5.76 -9.19
C PRO A 107 11.33 7.04 -8.44
N LEU A 108 11.17 8.16 -9.15
CA LEU A 108 10.38 9.31 -8.67
C LEU A 108 8.88 8.93 -8.72
N ASP A 109 8.07 9.38 -7.76
CA ASP A 109 6.66 9.01 -7.45
C ASP A 109 5.78 8.43 -8.58
N ALA A 110 6.04 7.17 -8.96
CA ALA A 110 5.22 6.43 -9.92
C ALA A 110 3.86 6.10 -9.31
N TRP A 111 2.80 6.01 -10.11
CA TRP A 111 1.46 5.62 -9.66
C TRP A 111 1.14 4.18 -10.06
N GLY A 112 1.62 3.75 -11.22
CA GLY A 112 1.37 2.45 -11.84
C GLY A 112 1.16 2.54 -13.36
N ASN A 113 1.49 1.47 -14.07
CA ASN A 113 1.46 1.34 -15.53
C ASN A 113 2.45 2.23 -16.30
N GLU A 114 3.50 2.67 -15.66
CA GLU A 114 4.59 3.40 -16.31
C GLU A 114 5.62 2.44 -16.90
N ALA A 115 6.18 2.80 -18.05
CA ALA A 115 7.16 1.96 -18.75
C ALA A 115 8.51 1.97 -18.03
N VAL A 116 9.07 0.78 -17.83
CA VAL A 116 10.44 0.58 -17.34
C VAL A 116 11.34 0.31 -18.53
N TRP A 117 12.42 1.08 -18.62
CA TRP A 117 13.38 1.07 -19.69
C TRP A 117 14.75 0.60 -19.20
N CYS A 118 15.45 -0.13 -20.05
CA CYS A 118 16.85 -0.48 -19.86
C CYS A 118 17.53 -0.47 -21.24
N ASN A 119 18.68 0.18 -21.34
CA ASN A 119 19.48 0.25 -22.58
C ASN A 119 18.68 0.69 -23.83
N GLY A 120 17.75 1.63 -23.67
CA GLY A 120 16.93 2.15 -24.77
C GLY A 120 15.78 1.26 -25.23
N SER A 121 15.48 0.18 -24.50
CA SER A 121 14.34 -0.70 -24.77
C SER A 121 13.39 -0.77 -23.56
N VAL A 122 12.10 -0.91 -23.81
CA VAL A 122 11.11 -1.18 -22.75
C VAL A 122 11.27 -2.63 -22.30
N VAL A 123 11.54 -2.82 -21.02
CA VAL A 123 11.79 -4.13 -20.42
C VAL A 123 10.67 -4.55 -19.46
N GLY A 124 9.83 -3.62 -19.03
CA GLY A 124 8.81 -3.91 -18.04
C GLY A 124 7.89 -2.72 -17.78
N PHE A 125 7.12 -2.83 -16.69
CA PHE A 125 6.20 -1.78 -16.27
C PHE A 125 6.05 -1.77 -14.74
N THR A 126 5.75 -0.59 -14.20
CA THR A 126 5.40 -0.40 -12.79
C THR A 126 3.95 -0.84 -12.54
N THR A 127 3.66 -1.40 -11.37
CA THR A 127 2.29 -1.80 -10.99
C THR A 127 1.66 -0.81 -10.04
N SER A 128 2.34 -0.54 -8.93
CA SER A 128 1.87 0.35 -7.88
C SER A 128 3.04 1.21 -7.42
N GLY A 129 2.78 2.48 -7.11
CA GLY A 129 3.82 3.33 -6.52
C GLY A 129 3.26 4.47 -5.67
N GLY A 130 4.18 5.18 -5.02
CA GLY A 130 3.88 6.36 -4.24
C GLY A 130 5.04 6.78 -3.34
N TYR A 131 4.87 7.94 -2.69
CA TYR A 131 5.88 8.50 -1.81
C TYR A 131 5.83 7.89 -0.41
N GLY A 132 6.84 7.09 -0.05
CA GLY A 132 7.01 6.54 1.28
C GLY A 132 7.38 7.61 2.30
N HIS A 133 6.40 8.10 3.07
CA HIS A 133 6.62 9.13 4.09
C HIS A 133 7.55 8.66 5.23
N THR A 134 7.57 7.36 5.53
CA THR A 134 8.44 6.83 6.60
C THR A 134 9.89 6.77 6.15
N VAL A 135 10.11 6.30 4.92
CA VAL A 135 11.45 6.12 4.34
C VAL A 135 11.98 7.36 3.62
N ARG A 136 11.11 8.38 3.43
CA ARG A 136 11.35 9.63 2.70
C ARG A 136 11.88 9.41 1.28
N LYS A 137 11.28 8.44 0.60
CA LYS A 137 11.66 8.01 -0.75
C LYS A 137 10.41 7.66 -1.54
N SER A 138 10.43 7.99 -2.81
CA SER A 138 9.50 7.46 -3.80
C SER A 138 9.77 5.97 -4.01
N ILE A 139 8.71 5.16 -3.95
CA ILE A 139 8.78 3.69 -4.09
C ILE A 139 7.81 3.28 -5.18
N ALA A 140 8.22 2.33 -6.01
CA ALA A 140 7.34 1.64 -6.92
C ALA A 140 7.63 0.14 -6.93
N LEU A 141 6.60 -0.61 -7.29
CA LEU A 141 6.72 -2.01 -7.64
C LEU A 141 6.71 -2.14 -9.15
N ALA A 142 7.50 -3.07 -9.68
CA ALA A 142 7.54 -3.30 -11.12
C ALA A 142 7.81 -4.76 -11.47
N TYR A 143 7.27 -5.16 -12.60
CA TYR A 143 7.67 -6.39 -13.28
C TYR A 143 8.85 -6.07 -14.19
N VAL A 144 9.97 -6.74 -13.96
CA VAL A 144 11.18 -6.65 -14.78
C VAL A 144 11.73 -8.06 -15.04
N PRO A 145 12.48 -8.28 -16.12
CA PRO A 145 13.13 -9.55 -16.40
C PRO A 145 14.05 -9.96 -15.25
N PRO A 146 14.20 -11.27 -14.97
CA PRO A 146 15.04 -11.77 -13.87
C PRO A 146 16.50 -11.34 -13.98
N GLU A 147 16.99 -11.07 -15.19
CA GLU A 147 18.34 -10.58 -15.47
C GLU A 147 18.57 -9.17 -14.94
N LEU A 148 17.52 -8.36 -14.86
CA LEU A 148 17.55 -6.97 -14.35
C LEU A 148 17.08 -6.90 -12.89
N ALA A 149 16.46 -7.96 -12.39
CA ALA A 149 16.01 -8.13 -11.01
C ALA A 149 17.18 -8.41 -10.05
N VAL A 150 18.18 -7.52 -10.04
CA VAL A 150 19.40 -7.64 -9.22
C VAL A 150 19.49 -6.42 -8.30
N GLU A 151 19.79 -6.65 -7.02
CA GLU A 151 19.96 -5.57 -6.04
C GLU A 151 20.96 -4.52 -6.54
N GLY A 152 20.54 -3.25 -6.53
CA GLY A 152 21.36 -2.12 -6.94
C GLY A 152 21.42 -1.88 -8.46
N HIS A 153 20.79 -2.72 -9.28
CA HIS A 153 20.73 -2.50 -10.73
C HIS A 153 19.99 -1.19 -11.06
N GLN A 154 20.45 -0.45 -12.08
CA GLN A 154 19.82 0.80 -12.50
C GLN A 154 18.93 0.57 -13.71
N VAL A 155 17.71 1.09 -13.64
CA VAL A 155 16.75 1.15 -14.74
C VAL A 155 16.21 2.57 -14.86
N ASP A 156 15.63 2.91 -16.00
CA ASP A 156 14.95 4.19 -16.19
C ASP A 156 13.43 3.95 -16.16
N VAL A 157 12.67 4.84 -15.53
CA VAL A 157 11.21 4.80 -15.51
C VAL A 157 10.68 6.06 -16.18
N GLU A 158 9.78 5.89 -17.13
CA GLU A 158 9.17 6.99 -17.87
C GLU A 158 7.95 7.53 -17.11
N LEU A 159 8.03 8.76 -16.63
CA LEU A 159 6.92 9.45 -15.98
C LEU A 159 6.55 10.69 -16.79
N VAL A 160 5.33 10.71 -17.33
CA VAL A 160 4.78 11.86 -18.07
C VAL A 160 5.73 12.34 -19.18
N GLY A 161 6.36 11.40 -19.90
CA GLY A 161 7.30 11.67 -21.00
C GLY A 161 8.73 12.04 -20.58
N HIS A 162 9.06 11.96 -19.29
CA HIS A 162 10.41 12.19 -18.76
C HIS A 162 11.00 10.91 -18.17
N MET A 163 12.29 10.67 -18.44
CA MET A 163 13.01 9.50 -17.95
C MET A 163 13.63 9.78 -16.58
N TYR A 164 13.32 8.95 -15.60
CA TYR A 164 13.86 9.03 -14.24
C TYR A 164 14.63 7.77 -13.88
N LYS A 165 15.85 7.93 -13.39
CA LYS A 165 16.65 6.81 -12.90
C LYS A 165 16.00 6.20 -11.65
N ALA A 166 15.90 4.88 -11.65
CA ALA A 166 15.42 4.08 -10.55
C ALA A 166 16.41 2.96 -10.21
N THR A 167 16.54 2.66 -8.92
CA THR A 167 17.37 1.56 -8.43
C THR A 167 16.50 0.37 -8.08
N VAL A 168 16.92 -0.81 -8.49
CA VAL A 168 16.29 -2.09 -8.17
C VAL A 168 16.65 -2.50 -6.74
N HIS A 169 15.64 -2.91 -5.97
CA HIS A 169 15.76 -3.49 -4.65
C HIS A 169 15.01 -4.84 -4.59
N LEU A 170 15.55 -5.82 -3.87
CA LEU A 170 14.95 -7.15 -3.71
C LEU A 170 14.13 -7.26 -2.43
N GLU A 171 14.54 -6.53 -1.40
CA GLU A 171 13.91 -6.51 -0.09
C GLU A 171 13.01 -5.26 0.06
N PRO A 172 11.92 -5.36 0.84
CA PRO A 172 11.09 -4.21 1.16
C PRO A 172 11.86 -3.20 2.03
N PHE A 173 11.55 -1.92 1.86
CA PHE A 173 12.22 -0.84 2.59
C PHE A 173 11.89 -0.82 4.10
N MET A 174 10.79 -1.45 4.51
CA MET A 174 10.35 -1.51 5.90
C MET A 174 9.98 -2.93 6.32
N GLU A 175 10.59 -3.37 7.40
CA GLU A 175 10.23 -4.64 8.02
C GLU A 175 8.88 -4.56 8.74
N THR A 176 8.12 -5.65 8.69
CA THR A 176 6.90 -5.79 9.48
C THR A 176 7.21 -6.00 10.97
N GLN A 177 6.26 -5.63 11.84
CA GLN A 177 6.40 -5.80 13.29
C GLN A 177 6.69 -7.25 13.70
N LEU A 178 6.10 -8.23 13.01
CA LEU A 178 6.35 -9.64 13.25
C LEU A 178 7.81 -10.00 12.97
N MET A 179 8.34 -9.59 11.82
CA MET A 179 9.75 -9.90 11.45
C MET A 179 10.73 -9.27 12.45
N ARG A 180 10.44 -8.05 12.93
CA ARG A 180 11.25 -7.40 13.97
C ARG A 180 11.27 -8.20 15.28
N LYS A 181 10.10 -8.69 15.72
CA LYS A 181 10.00 -9.51 16.93
C LYS A 181 10.69 -10.86 16.80
N LEU A 182 10.61 -11.49 15.63
CA LEU A 182 11.28 -12.77 15.38
C LEU A 182 12.80 -12.62 15.46
N LYS A 183 13.37 -11.58 14.81
CA LYS A 183 14.80 -11.28 14.91
C LYS A 183 15.24 -11.02 16.35
N GLN A 184 14.43 -10.30 17.13
CA GLN A 184 14.72 -10.03 18.54
C GLN A 184 14.66 -11.29 19.43
N ALA A 185 13.88 -12.31 19.06
CA ALA A 185 13.78 -13.56 19.81
C ALA A 185 14.93 -14.54 19.49
N GLU A 186 15.60 -14.33 18.36
CA GLU A 186 16.77 -15.11 17.92
C GLU A 186 18.11 -14.55 18.45
N THR A 187 18.09 -13.36 19.07
CA THR A 187 19.28 -12.69 19.64
C THR A 187 19.31 -12.85 21.16
#